data_AF-A0AAD4M877-F1
#
_entry.id   AF-A0AAD4M877-F1
#
_cell.length_a   1.000
_cell.length_b   1.000
_cell.length_c   1.000
_cell.angle_alpha   90.00
_cell.angle_beta   90.00
_cell.angle_gamma   90.00
#
_symmetry.space_group_name_H-M   'P 1'
#
loop_
_entity.id
_entity.type
_entity.pdbx_description
1 polymer ?
#
loop_
_entity_poly.entity_id
_entity_poly.type
_entity_poly.pdbx_seq_one_letter_code
_entity_poly.pdbx_strand_id
1 'polypeptide(L)'
;LPVLVKAQYGYGDPNPVASSSSAAAPSASTSSSSGVNVDVAPGGQLTFNPANFNASNGTVVTFTFPSAGPHSVTQSTFANPCTYLAAAGSSPGGFDSGLQESKQFSIKITNDQEPIWFYCKAAIHCGLGMVGSINAPSSGNTGAAFLAAAKAIGSNEKTVSDNGPVTGGVNAVATTTPSASSSSSGSKASSTSKSDAGRIVANSIFALLAAAFGITLA
;
A
#
# COMPACT_ATOMS: atom_id res chain seq x y z
N LEU A 1 -8.57 65.52 43.08
CA LEU A 1 -7.76 66.74 43.36
C LEU A 1 -7.11 66.57 44.75
N PRO A 2 -5.83 66.91 44.93
CA PRO A 2 -4.80 65.97 45.44
C PRO A 2 -4.09 66.42 46.74
N VAL A 3 -3.46 65.50 47.48
CA VAL A 3 -2.22 65.73 48.28
C VAL A 3 -1.49 64.37 48.43
N LEU A 4 -0.39 64.09 47.72
CA LEU A 4 1.04 64.39 48.00
C LEU A 4 1.65 63.67 49.23
N VAL A 5 2.39 62.57 48.99
CA VAL A 5 3.56 62.17 49.80
C VAL A 5 4.67 61.67 48.86
N LYS A 6 5.84 62.32 48.99
CA LYS A 6 7.21 61.92 48.58
C LYS A 6 7.91 61.59 49.91
N ALA A 7 8.89 60.71 50.07
CA ALA A 7 9.81 59.99 49.20
C ALA A 7 10.44 58.85 50.03
N GLN A 8 11.11 57.89 49.40
CA GLN A 8 12.47 57.52 49.81
C GLN A 8 13.21 56.70 48.73
N TYR A 9 14.44 57.14 48.51
CA TYR A 9 15.62 56.64 47.78
C TYR A 9 15.80 55.12 47.52
N GLY A 10 16.55 54.80 46.45
CA GLY A 10 17.06 53.45 46.21
C GLY A 10 17.71 53.35 44.84
N TYR A 11 18.99 53.69 44.78
CA TYR A 11 19.86 53.65 43.60
C TYR A 11 20.18 52.19 43.22
N GLY A 12 20.11 51.84 41.94
CA GLY A 12 20.55 50.53 41.43
C GLY A 12 20.10 50.20 40.01
N ASP A 13 20.80 50.74 39.01
CA ASP A 13 20.86 50.19 37.64
C ASP A 13 21.91 49.04 37.58
N PRO A 14 22.05 48.27 36.48
CA PRO A 14 21.02 47.57 35.71
C PRO A 14 21.42 46.09 35.47
N ASN A 15 20.46 45.16 35.33
CA ASN A 15 20.72 43.94 34.56
C ASN A 15 19.41 43.32 34.05
N PRO A 16 19.05 43.50 32.76
CA PRO A 16 18.02 42.68 32.16
C PRO A 16 18.65 41.32 31.83
N VAL A 17 18.59 40.37 32.76
CA VAL A 17 18.67 38.95 32.38
C VAL A 17 17.38 38.64 31.61
N ALA A 18 17.44 38.86 30.30
CA ALA A 18 16.44 38.44 29.35
C ALA A 18 16.23 36.93 29.56
N SER A 19 15.14 36.57 30.23
CA SER A 19 14.68 35.20 30.35
C SER A 19 14.15 34.78 29.00
N SER A 20 15.03 34.23 28.16
CA SER A 20 14.65 33.58 26.91
C SER A 20 13.80 32.36 27.22
N SER A 21 12.48 32.52 27.15
CA SER A 21 11.56 31.38 27.11
C SER A 21 11.72 30.70 25.76
N SER A 22 12.53 29.64 25.71
CA SER A 22 12.59 28.75 24.56
C SER A 22 11.26 28.01 24.45
N ALA A 23 10.39 28.46 23.54
CA ALA A 23 9.21 27.72 23.14
C ALA A 23 9.67 26.39 22.52
N ALA A 24 9.35 25.28 23.17
CA ALA A 24 9.55 23.95 22.62
C ALA A 24 8.65 23.79 21.39
N ALA A 25 9.26 23.74 20.20
CA ALA A 25 8.55 23.37 18.99
C ALA A 25 8.03 21.93 19.15
N PRO A 26 6.77 21.63 18.80
CA PRO A 26 6.30 20.26 18.81
C PRO A 26 7.15 19.47 17.83
N SER A 27 7.88 18.48 18.32
CA SER A 27 8.53 17.48 17.48
C SER A 27 7.43 16.75 16.73
N ALA A 28 7.24 17.08 15.45
CA ALA A 28 6.45 16.27 14.56
C ALA A 28 7.10 14.88 14.54
N SER A 29 6.45 13.94 15.21
CA SER A 29 6.79 12.53 15.06
C SER A 29 6.55 12.21 13.59
N THR A 30 7.61 12.05 12.82
CA THR A 30 7.54 11.34 11.55
C THR A 30 7.14 9.92 11.90
N SER A 31 5.83 9.68 11.99
CA SER A 31 5.25 8.35 11.96
C SER A 31 5.68 7.74 10.64
N SER A 32 6.78 6.99 10.66
CA SER A 32 7.14 6.09 9.58
C SER A 32 5.95 5.15 9.42
N SER A 33 5.07 5.45 8.47
CA SER A 33 3.96 4.56 8.10
C SER A 33 4.59 3.23 7.70
N SER A 34 4.58 2.27 8.62
CA SER A 34 4.90 0.88 8.27
C SER A 34 3.85 0.43 7.27
N GLY A 35 4.26 0.32 6.01
CA GLY A 35 3.39 -0.18 4.95
C GLY A 35 3.21 -1.69 5.07
N VAL A 36 2.06 -2.18 4.63
CA VAL A 36 1.82 -3.63 4.45
C VAL A 36 1.65 -3.88 2.96
N ASN A 37 2.40 -4.84 2.44
CA ASN A 37 2.23 -5.31 1.06
C ASN A 37 1.37 -6.57 1.06
N VAL A 38 0.42 -6.62 0.14
CA VAL A 38 -0.45 -7.77 -0.11
C VAL A 38 -0.28 -8.17 -1.57
N ASP A 39 0.29 -9.35 -1.81
CA ASP A 39 0.34 -9.93 -3.14
C ASP A 39 -1.05 -10.46 -3.51
N VAL A 40 -1.58 -9.99 -4.64
CA VAL A 40 -2.84 -10.46 -5.19
C VAL A 40 -2.53 -11.62 -6.13
N ALA A 41 -3.20 -12.74 -5.90
CA ALA A 41 -3.03 -13.97 -6.66
C ALA A 41 -1.57 -14.45 -6.87
N PRO A 42 -0.78 -14.55 -5.78
CA PRO A 42 0.61 -14.98 -5.88
C PRO A 42 0.71 -16.37 -6.52
N GLY A 43 1.57 -16.51 -7.52
CA GLY A 43 1.74 -17.77 -8.27
C GLY A 43 0.48 -18.21 -9.04
N GLY A 44 -0.47 -17.31 -9.31
CA GLY A 44 -1.73 -17.62 -9.99
C GLY A 44 -2.79 -18.25 -9.07
N GLN A 45 -2.55 -18.31 -7.77
CA GLN A 45 -3.51 -18.84 -6.80
C GLN A 45 -4.66 -17.86 -6.56
N LEU A 46 -5.88 -18.35 -6.35
CA LEU A 46 -7.05 -17.50 -6.03
C LEU A 46 -7.05 -17.06 -4.55
N THR A 47 -6.02 -16.33 -4.14
CA THR A 47 -5.83 -15.85 -2.76
C THR A 47 -5.17 -14.48 -2.72
N PHE A 48 -5.32 -13.80 -1.59
CA PHE A 48 -4.45 -12.70 -1.18
C PHE A 48 -3.34 -13.23 -0.29
N ASN A 49 -2.16 -12.60 -0.28
CA ASN A 49 -1.07 -12.97 0.62
C ASN A 49 -0.40 -11.73 1.22
N PRO A 50 -0.52 -11.48 2.53
CA PRO A 50 -1.36 -12.22 3.49
C PRO A 50 -2.86 -12.01 3.21
N ALA A 51 -3.68 -13.04 3.46
CA ALA A 51 -5.14 -12.95 3.34
C ALA A 51 -5.81 -12.36 4.59
N ASN A 52 -5.23 -12.57 5.78
CA ASN A 52 -5.74 -12.05 7.04
C ASN A 52 -4.60 -11.50 7.89
N PHE A 53 -4.68 -10.24 8.31
CA PHE A 53 -3.64 -9.58 9.08
C PHE A 53 -4.19 -8.41 9.90
N ASN A 54 -3.35 -7.82 10.76
CA ASN A 54 -3.67 -6.62 11.52
C ASN A 54 -2.86 -5.42 11.01
N ALA A 55 -3.47 -4.23 11.06
CA ALA A 55 -2.84 -2.98 10.69
C ALA A 55 -3.39 -1.83 11.53
N SER A 56 -2.51 -0.97 12.06
CA SER A 56 -2.91 0.17 12.88
C SER A 56 -3.38 1.36 12.04
N ASN A 57 -4.08 2.30 12.65
CA ASN A 57 -4.47 3.56 12.01
C ASN A 57 -3.27 4.25 11.36
N GLY A 58 -3.46 4.72 10.12
CA GLY A 58 -2.43 5.37 9.32
C GLY A 58 -1.56 4.43 8.48
N THR A 59 -1.58 3.12 8.73
CA THR A 59 -0.90 2.15 7.86
C THR A 59 -1.44 2.23 6.43
N VAL A 60 -0.52 2.28 5.46
CA VAL A 60 -0.85 2.10 4.05
C VAL A 60 -0.72 0.63 3.68
N VAL A 61 -1.81 0.03 3.25
CA VAL A 61 -1.83 -1.33 2.68
C VAL A 61 -1.79 -1.20 1.17
N THR A 62 -0.79 -1.80 0.54
CA THR A 62 -0.60 -1.79 -0.91
C THR A 62 -0.81 -3.19 -1.46
N PHE A 63 -1.80 -3.33 -2.33
CA PHE A 63 -2.12 -4.55 -3.06
C PHE A 63 -1.39 -4.55 -4.40
N THR A 64 -0.57 -5.56 -4.66
CA THR A 64 0.17 -5.71 -5.92
C THR A 64 -0.50 -6.77 -6.78
N PHE A 65 -0.97 -6.38 -7.97
CA PHE A 65 -1.65 -7.26 -8.91
C PHE A 65 -0.66 -8.04 -9.80
N PRO A 66 -0.98 -9.29 -10.16
CA PRO A 66 -0.13 -10.09 -11.02
C PRO A 66 -0.12 -9.53 -12.43
N SER A 67 0.84 -9.96 -13.26
CA SER A 67 0.92 -9.52 -14.65
C SER A 67 -0.09 -10.18 -15.58
N ALA A 68 -0.76 -11.24 -15.12
CA ALA A 68 -1.68 -12.04 -15.92
C ALA A 68 -2.88 -12.47 -15.07
N GLY A 69 -4.07 -12.36 -15.65
CA GLY A 69 -5.33 -12.67 -14.99
C GLY A 69 -5.84 -11.45 -14.22
N PRO A 70 -7.02 -10.92 -14.57
CA PRO A 70 -7.58 -9.78 -13.85
C PRO A 70 -8.03 -10.20 -12.44
N HIS A 71 -7.58 -9.45 -11.44
CA HIS A 71 -8.06 -9.57 -10.06
C HIS A 71 -8.51 -8.22 -9.53
N SER A 72 -9.23 -8.21 -8.41
CA SER A 72 -9.60 -6.96 -7.74
C SER A 72 -9.40 -7.07 -6.24
N VAL A 73 -9.45 -5.92 -5.59
CA VAL A 73 -9.62 -5.76 -4.16
C VAL A 73 -10.84 -4.86 -4.00
N THR A 74 -11.96 -5.48 -3.66
CA THR A 74 -13.26 -4.84 -3.60
C THR A 74 -13.79 -4.96 -2.18
N GLN A 75 -14.13 -3.84 -1.55
CA GLN A 75 -14.60 -3.84 -0.17
C GLN A 75 -15.99 -4.44 -0.07
N SER A 76 -16.22 -5.18 1.01
CA SER A 76 -17.46 -5.90 1.29
C SER A 76 -17.80 -5.80 2.78
N THR A 77 -18.81 -6.56 3.20
CA THR A 77 -19.19 -6.74 4.60
C THR A 77 -19.04 -8.20 4.98
N PHE A 78 -18.83 -8.49 6.26
CA PHE A 78 -18.81 -9.87 6.74
C PHE A 78 -20.09 -10.65 6.37
N ALA A 79 -21.25 -9.99 6.46
CA ALA A 79 -22.56 -10.62 6.22
C ALA A 79 -22.85 -10.93 4.75
N ASN A 80 -22.23 -10.19 3.82
CA ASN A 80 -22.46 -10.35 2.38
C ASN A 80 -21.12 -10.52 1.66
N PRO A 81 -20.39 -11.64 1.88
CA PRO A 81 -19.17 -11.91 1.11
C PRO A 81 -19.49 -11.91 -0.39
N CYS A 82 -18.49 -11.60 -1.20
CA CYS A 82 -18.61 -11.53 -2.66
C CYS A 82 -19.57 -10.45 -3.19
N THR A 83 -19.95 -9.49 -2.35
CA THR A 83 -20.81 -8.37 -2.73
C THR A 83 -20.13 -7.05 -2.40
N TYR A 84 -20.10 -6.14 -3.36
CA TYR A 84 -19.55 -4.80 -3.17
C TYR A 84 -20.34 -4.04 -2.11
N LEU A 85 -19.64 -3.41 -1.17
CA LEU A 85 -20.22 -2.51 -0.18
C LEU A 85 -20.70 -1.22 -0.87
N ALA A 86 -21.92 -1.23 -1.39
CA ALA A 86 -22.53 -0.04 -1.95
C ALA A 86 -22.87 0.99 -0.85
N ALA A 87 -22.84 2.28 -1.21
CA ALA A 87 -23.37 3.32 -0.35
C ALA A 87 -24.88 3.12 -0.13
N ALA A 88 -25.37 3.41 1.08
CA ALA A 88 -26.78 3.25 1.43
C ALA A 88 -27.23 4.42 2.30
N GLY A 89 -28.12 5.27 1.78
CA GLY A 89 -28.55 6.48 2.47
C GLY A 89 -27.36 7.38 2.81
N SER A 90 -27.15 7.65 4.10
CA SER A 90 -26.01 8.42 4.61
C SER A 90 -24.74 7.58 4.87
N SER A 91 -24.81 6.25 4.75
CA SER A 91 -23.66 5.37 4.91
C SER A 91 -22.75 5.42 3.67
N PRO A 92 -21.45 5.69 3.84
CA PRO A 92 -20.51 5.71 2.72
C PRO A 92 -20.38 4.32 2.07
N GLY A 93 -20.05 4.31 0.78
CA GLY A 93 -19.69 3.10 0.06
C GLY A 93 -18.24 2.67 0.33
N GLY A 94 -17.96 1.43 -0.03
CA GLY A 94 -16.63 0.83 0.04
C GLY A 94 -15.71 1.29 -1.08
N PHE A 95 -14.45 0.84 -1.04
CA PHE A 95 -13.53 0.98 -2.17
C PHE A 95 -13.67 -0.19 -3.16
N ASP A 96 -13.25 0.03 -4.40
CA ASP A 96 -13.07 -1.01 -5.41
C ASP A 96 -11.85 -0.69 -6.29
N SER A 97 -10.88 -1.59 -6.39
CA SER A 97 -9.77 -1.39 -7.31
C SER A 97 -10.20 -1.48 -8.79
N GLY A 98 -11.38 -2.02 -9.10
CA GLY A 98 -11.65 -2.53 -10.46
C GLY A 98 -10.83 -3.79 -10.74
N LEU A 99 -11.06 -4.42 -11.90
CA LEU A 99 -10.21 -5.54 -12.34
C LEU A 99 -8.87 -5.00 -12.85
N GLN A 100 -7.76 -5.48 -12.27
CA GLN A 100 -6.42 -4.97 -12.52
C GLN A 100 -5.42 -6.10 -12.85
N GLU A 101 -4.41 -5.73 -13.63
CA GLU A 101 -3.20 -6.48 -13.95
C GLU A 101 -2.01 -5.51 -13.92
N SER A 102 -0.83 -5.97 -13.53
CA SER A 102 0.44 -5.20 -13.53
C SER A 102 0.37 -3.83 -12.83
N LYS A 103 -0.48 -3.71 -11.81
CA LYS A 103 -0.75 -2.46 -11.09
C LYS A 103 -0.66 -2.65 -9.59
N GLN A 104 -0.69 -1.53 -8.88
CA GLN A 104 -0.85 -1.46 -7.43
C GLN A 104 -2.07 -0.62 -7.07
N PHE A 105 -2.74 -1.00 -5.99
CA PHE A 105 -3.84 -0.26 -5.37
C PHE A 105 -3.56 -0.13 -3.88
N SER A 106 -3.77 1.05 -3.30
CA SER A 106 -3.45 1.29 -1.90
C SER A 106 -4.65 1.85 -1.13
N ILE A 107 -4.81 1.37 0.10
CA ILE A 107 -5.76 1.90 1.08
C ILE A 107 -4.98 2.36 2.31
N LYS A 108 -5.47 3.41 2.98
CA LYS A 108 -4.96 3.83 4.29
C LYS A 108 -5.96 3.44 5.37
N ILE A 109 -5.51 2.74 6.41
CA ILE A 109 -6.35 2.41 7.57
C ILE A 109 -6.77 3.70 8.28
N THR A 110 -8.06 3.86 8.51
CA THR A 110 -8.65 5.03 9.21
C THR A 110 -9.33 4.67 10.52
N ASN A 111 -9.73 3.39 10.69
CA ASN A 111 -10.22 2.86 11.94
C ASN A 111 -9.78 1.39 12.10
N ASP A 112 -8.79 1.14 12.95
CA ASP A 112 -8.21 -0.18 13.24
C ASP A 112 -8.99 -0.99 14.28
N GLN A 113 -9.99 -0.39 14.93
CA GLN A 113 -10.87 -1.08 15.87
C GLN A 113 -12.01 -1.83 15.17
N GLU A 114 -12.20 -1.61 13.87
CA GLU A 114 -13.24 -2.23 13.07
C GLU A 114 -12.64 -3.07 11.95
N PRO A 115 -13.18 -4.27 11.68
CA PRO A 115 -12.65 -5.13 10.63
C PRO A 115 -12.96 -4.58 9.24
N ILE A 116 -12.02 -4.77 8.32
CA ILE A 116 -12.18 -4.48 6.89
C ILE A 116 -12.23 -5.79 6.15
N TRP A 117 -13.31 -6.01 5.39
CA TRP A 117 -13.55 -7.22 4.62
C TRP A 117 -13.44 -6.89 3.13
N PHE A 118 -12.70 -7.70 2.37
CA PHE A 118 -12.53 -7.49 0.94
C PHE A 118 -12.47 -8.80 0.18
N TYR A 119 -12.74 -8.73 -1.12
CA TYR A 119 -12.79 -9.88 -2.01
C TYR A 119 -12.30 -9.54 -3.41
N CYS A 120 -12.01 -10.56 -4.20
CA CYS A 120 -11.83 -10.42 -5.64
C CYS A 120 -13.16 -10.63 -6.37
N LYS A 121 -13.59 -9.63 -7.14
CA LYS A 121 -14.88 -9.61 -7.86
C LYS A 121 -14.84 -10.29 -9.23
N ALA A 122 -13.66 -10.74 -9.67
CA ALA A 122 -13.57 -11.53 -10.89
C ALA A 122 -14.45 -12.78 -10.73
N ALA A 123 -15.11 -13.18 -11.81
CA ALA A 123 -16.12 -14.22 -11.78
C ALA A 123 -15.62 -15.46 -11.03
N ILE A 124 -16.44 -15.99 -10.13
CA ILE A 124 -16.20 -17.15 -9.26
C ILE A 124 -14.99 -17.07 -8.30
N HIS A 125 -14.13 -16.05 -8.36
CA HIS A 125 -12.91 -16.01 -7.54
C HIS A 125 -13.25 -15.93 -6.05
N CYS A 126 -14.20 -15.11 -5.65
CA CYS A 126 -14.58 -15.00 -4.24
C CYS A 126 -15.31 -16.24 -3.75
N GLY A 127 -16.22 -16.80 -4.55
CA GLY A 127 -16.90 -18.06 -4.26
C GLY A 127 -15.94 -19.24 -4.13
N LEU A 128 -14.77 -19.17 -4.77
CA LEU A 128 -13.68 -20.14 -4.61
C LEU A 128 -12.73 -19.83 -3.44
N GLY A 129 -12.97 -18.73 -2.71
CA GLY A 129 -12.27 -18.37 -1.48
C GLY A 129 -11.30 -17.20 -1.60
N MET A 130 -11.31 -16.45 -2.70
CA MET A 130 -10.47 -15.25 -2.86
C MET A 130 -11.04 -14.06 -2.08
N VAL A 131 -10.93 -14.15 -0.77
CA VAL A 131 -11.33 -13.14 0.21
C VAL A 131 -10.20 -12.84 1.18
N GLY A 132 -10.24 -11.66 1.79
CA GLY A 132 -9.31 -11.29 2.83
C GLY A 132 -9.93 -10.35 3.87
N SER A 133 -9.19 -10.17 4.96
CA SER A 133 -9.60 -9.35 6.08
C SER A 133 -8.45 -8.63 6.76
N ILE A 134 -8.72 -7.41 7.22
CA ILE A 134 -7.81 -6.62 8.04
C ILE A 134 -8.49 -6.38 9.38
N ASN A 135 -7.77 -6.59 10.48
CA ASN A 135 -8.28 -6.42 11.84
C ASN A 135 -9.53 -7.26 12.15
N ALA A 136 -9.65 -8.45 11.55
CA ALA A 136 -10.68 -9.40 11.93
C ALA A 136 -10.51 -9.83 13.42
N PRO A 137 -11.60 -9.96 14.18
CA PRO A 137 -11.53 -10.48 15.55
C PRO A 137 -11.06 -11.94 15.57
N SER A 138 -10.54 -12.38 16.71
CA SER A 138 -10.08 -13.76 16.94
C SER A 138 -11.21 -14.76 17.20
N SER A 139 -12.43 -14.28 17.45
CA SER A 139 -13.63 -15.11 17.65
C SER A 139 -14.86 -14.45 17.01
N GLY A 140 -15.92 -15.25 16.79
CA GLY A 140 -17.12 -14.78 16.09
C GLY A 140 -16.86 -14.55 14.61
N ASN A 141 -16.91 -13.30 14.18
CA ASN A 141 -16.72 -12.89 12.79
C ASN A 141 -15.23 -12.90 12.41
N THR A 142 -14.59 -14.07 12.43
CA THR A 142 -13.15 -14.23 12.15
C THR A 142 -12.86 -14.22 10.64
N GLY A 143 -11.60 -14.01 10.26
CA GLY A 143 -11.14 -14.18 8.88
C GLY A 143 -11.44 -15.58 8.31
N ALA A 144 -11.30 -16.61 9.14
CA ALA A 144 -11.64 -17.99 8.77
C ALA A 144 -13.15 -18.17 8.54
N ALA A 145 -13.99 -17.53 9.35
CA ALA A 145 -15.44 -17.55 9.17
C ALA A 145 -15.85 -16.82 7.89
N PHE A 146 -15.19 -15.70 7.54
CA PHE A 146 -15.45 -14.98 6.29
C PHE A 146 -15.05 -15.81 5.05
N LEU A 147 -13.89 -16.47 5.10
CA LEU A 147 -13.47 -17.43 4.07
C LEU A 147 -14.47 -18.58 3.92
N ALA A 148 -14.94 -19.16 5.02
CA ALA A 148 -15.92 -20.23 5.00
C ALA A 148 -17.26 -19.76 4.38
N ALA A 149 -17.73 -18.55 4.74
CA ALA A 149 -18.94 -17.97 4.20
C ALA A 149 -18.83 -17.70 2.69
N ALA A 150 -17.69 -17.18 2.22
CA ALA A 150 -17.43 -16.98 0.79
C ALA A 150 -17.43 -18.31 0.03
N LYS A 151 -16.75 -19.34 0.56
CA LYS A 151 -16.72 -20.67 -0.06
C LYS A 151 -18.08 -21.37 -0.09
N ALA A 152 -18.97 -21.05 0.85
CA ALA A 152 -20.34 -21.56 0.84
C ALA A 152 -21.17 -21.01 -0.33
N ILE A 153 -20.82 -19.84 -0.87
CA ILE A 153 -21.41 -19.33 -2.11
C ILE A 153 -20.97 -20.21 -3.29
N GLY A 154 -19.68 -20.56 -3.35
CA GLY A 154 -19.12 -21.43 -4.38
C GLY A 154 -19.36 -20.89 -5.78
N SER A 155 -19.66 -21.77 -6.74
CA SER A 155 -19.94 -21.39 -8.13
C SER A 155 -21.23 -20.59 -8.32
N ASN A 156 -22.03 -20.37 -7.26
CA ASN A 156 -23.22 -19.53 -7.31
C ASN A 156 -22.89 -18.04 -7.10
N GLU A 157 -21.60 -17.67 -7.06
CA GLU A 157 -21.19 -16.26 -7.00
C GLU A 157 -21.82 -15.47 -8.13
N LYS A 158 -22.50 -14.39 -7.77
CA LYS A 158 -23.11 -13.50 -8.75
C LYS A 158 -22.03 -12.69 -9.46
N THR A 159 -22.10 -12.65 -10.79
CA THR A 159 -21.22 -11.79 -11.58
C THR A 159 -21.39 -10.33 -11.20
N VAL A 160 -20.27 -9.68 -10.89
CA VAL A 160 -20.20 -8.24 -10.62
C VAL A 160 -19.67 -7.54 -11.88
N SER A 161 -20.38 -6.51 -12.36
CA SER A 161 -19.90 -5.70 -13.49
C SER A 161 -18.67 -4.91 -13.09
N ASP A 162 -17.66 -4.87 -13.96
CA ASP A 162 -16.50 -3.99 -13.76
C ASP A 162 -16.76 -2.62 -14.40
N ASN A 163 -17.01 -1.62 -13.55
CA ASN A 163 -17.24 -0.23 -13.97
C ASN A 163 -15.99 0.65 -13.74
N GLY A 164 -14.83 0.02 -13.52
CA GLY A 164 -13.59 0.70 -13.16
C GLY A 164 -13.42 0.91 -11.65
N PRO A 165 -12.32 1.57 -11.24
CA PRO A 165 -12.00 1.77 -9.83
C PRO A 165 -12.91 2.78 -9.14
N VAL A 166 -13.24 2.51 -7.88
CA VAL A 166 -13.97 3.39 -6.96
C VAL A 166 -13.09 3.69 -5.75
N THR A 167 -12.78 4.97 -5.54
CA THR A 167 -12.06 5.46 -4.35
C THR A 167 -13.02 5.68 -3.17
N GLY A 168 -12.49 5.92 -1.98
CA GLY A 168 -13.28 5.95 -0.75
C GLY A 168 -13.05 4.71 0.10
N GLY A 169 -14.05 4.31 0.88
CA GLY A 169 -13.99 3.12 1.73
C GLY A 169 -14.44 3.35 3.17
N VAL A 170 -14.78 2.27 3.85
CA VAL A 170 -15.23 2.24 5.25
C VAL A 170 -14.11 1.67 6.12
N ASN A 171 -13.70 2.37 7.19
CA ASN A 171 -12.57 2.00 8.08
C ASN A 171 -11.17 1.95 7.44
N ALA A 172 -11.09 1.96 6.11
CA ALA A 172 -9.91 2.25 5.33
C ALA A 172 -10.30 2.98 4.05
N VAL A 173 -9.43 3.87 3.56
CA VAL A 173 -9.72 4.75 2.43
C VAL A 173 -8.69 4.63 1.31
N ALA A 174 -9.14 4.41 0.08
CA ALA A 174 -8.36 4.65 -1.12
C ALA A 174 -8.54 6.09 -1.58
N THR A 175 -7.47 6.83 -1.77
CA THR A 175 -7.50 8.22 -2.27
C THR A 175 -7.15 8.34 -3.75
N THR A 176 -6.62 7.28 -4.34
CA THR A 176 -6.15 7.23 -5.73
C THR A 176 -6.61 5.94 -6.41
N THR A 177 -6.79 6.00 -7.72
CA THR A 177 -7.03 4.82 -8.55
C THR A 177 -5.75 3.98 -8.70
N PRO A 178 -5.85 2.70 -9.13
CA PRO A 178 -4.68 1.86 -9.33
C PRO A 178 -3.68 2.43 -10.32
N SER A 179 -2.39 2.38 -9.96
CA SER A 179 -1.28 2.87 -10.78
C SER A 179 -0.35 1.74 -11.18
N ALA A 180 0.47 1.94 -12.22
CA ALA A 180 1.42 0.93 -12.68
C ALA A 180 2.34 0.47 -11.55
N SER A 181 2.59 -0.83 -11.46
CA SER A 181 3.61 -1.36 -10.56
C SER A 181 4.97 -0.88 -11.05
N SER A 182 5.63 -0.01 -10.29
CA SER A 182 7.02 0.32 -10.56
C SER A 182 7.86 -0.89 -10.21
N SER A 183 8.07 -1.77 -11.19
CA SER A 183 9.15 -2.73 -11.17
C SER A 183 10.43 -1.92 -11.01
N SER A 184 11.04 -1.94 -9.83
CA SER A 184 12.42 -1.53 -9.66
C SER A 184 13.27 -2.50 -10.48
N SER A 185 13.34 -2.23 -11.79
CA SER A 185 14.40 -2.72 -12.64
C SER A 185 15.65 -2.12 -12.02
N GLY A 186 16.32 -2.90 -11.17
CA GLY A 186 17.62 -2.55 -10.64
C GLY A 186 18.54 -2.36 -11.84
N SER A 187 18.63 -1.12 -12.32
CA SER A 187 19.75 -0.69 -13.13
C SER A 187 20.97 -1.04 -12.30
N LYS A 188 21.67 -2.11 -12.69
CA LYS A 188 23.03 -2.34 -12.27
C LYS A 188 23.81 -1.14 -12.77
N ALA A 189 23.85 -0.09 -11.96
CA ALA A 189 24.84 0.94 -12.07
C ALA A 189 26.17 0.23 -11.79
N SER A 190 26.83 -0.18 -12.87
CA SER A 190 28.22 -0.62 -12.85
C SER A 190 29.05 0.56 -12.35
N SER A 191 29.26 0.65 -11.04
CA SER A 191 30.22 1.54 -10.42
C SER A 191 31.60 1.09 -10.86
N THR A 192 32.09 1.69 -11.94
CA THR A 192 33.50 1.59 -12.32
C THR A 192 34.27 2.44 -11.32
N SER A 193 34.69 1.83 -10.21
CA SER A 193 35.75 2.38 -9.37
C SER A 193 37.05 2.32 -10.18
N LYS A 194 37.64 3.48 -10.48
CA LYS A 194 39.06 3.58 -10.85
C LYS A 194 39.66 4.80 -10.16
N SER A 195 40.35 4.52 -9.06
CA SER A 195 41.44 5.36 -8.57
C SER A 195 42.74 4.95 -9.29
N ASP A 196 43.46 5.98 -9.68
CA ASP A 196 44.84 6.15 -10.15
C ASP A 196 45.78 4.98 -10.55
N ALA A 197 46.43 5.25 -11.69
CA ALA A 197 47.84 5.01 -12.05
C ALA A 197 48.46 3.60 -11.95
N GLY A 198 48.77 3.02 -13.12
CA GLY A 198 49.76 1.94 -13.25
C GLY A 198 49.75 1.28 -14.63
N ARG A 199 50.66 1.69 -15.51
CA ARG A 199 50.86 1.08 -16.85
C ARG A 199 51.47 -0.32 -16.72
N ILE A 200 50.91 -1.35 -17.36
CA ILE A 200 51.67 -2.44 -18.00
C ILE A 200 50.91 -2.93 -19.26
N VAL A 201 51.69 -3.03 -20.35
CA VAL A 201 51.35 -3.52 -21.70
C VAL A 201 51.15 -5.03 -21.73
N ALA A 202 50.18 -5.52 -22.50
CA ALA A 202 50.32 -6.79 -23.22
C ALA A 202 49.41 -6.83 -24.46
N ASN A 203 50.05 -6.78 -25.62
CA ASN A 203 49.48 -7.05 -26.94
C ASN A 203 48.94 -8.47 -27.05
N SER A 204 47.86 -8.67 -27.81
CA SER A 204 47.66 -9.87 -28.66
C SER A 204 46.70 -9.52 -29.80
N ILE A 205 47.26 -9.42 -30.99
CA ILE A 205 46.62 -9.34 -32.31
C ILE A 205 46.34 -10.78 -32.79
N PHE A 206 45.42 -10.92 -33.76
CA PHE A 206 45.08 -12.10 -34.63
C PHE A 206 43.86 -12.92 -34.17
N ALA A 207 42.87 -13.29 -34.99
CA ALA A 207 42.69 -13.17 -36.45
C ALA A 207 41.20 -13.31 -36.82
N LEU A 208 40.82 -12.70 -37.95
CA LEU A 208 39.63 -13.02 -38.76
C LEU A 208 39.74 -14.45 -39.34
N LEU A 209 38.62 -15.18 -39.43
CA LEU A 209 38.33 -16.01 -40.60
C LEU A 209 36.83 -16.36 -40.70
N ALA A 210 36.26 -15.99 -41.85
CA ALA A 210 34.91 -16.32 -42.27
C ALA A 210 34.84 -17.73 -42.89
N ALA A 211 33.69 -18.38 -42.79
CA ALA A 211 33.30 -19.43 -43.73
C ALA A 211 31.76 -19.49 -43.83
N ALA A 212 31.24 -18.96 -44.93
CA ALA A 212 29.93 -19.28 -45.45
C ALA A 212 30.09 -20.41 -46.47
N PHE A 213 29.32 -21.50 -46.34
CA PHE A 213 28.97 -22.38 -47.45
C PHE A 213 27.57 -22.94 -47.19
N GLY A 214 26.64 -22.59 -48.07
CA GLY A 214 25.36 -23.27 -48.21
C GLY A 214 25.48 -24.44 -49.18
N ILE A 215 24.66 -25.47 -49.00
CA ILE A 215 24.30 -26.44 -50.03
C ILE A 215 22.83 -26.83 -49.83
N THR A 216 22.01 -26.44 -50.80
CA THR A 216 20.72 -27.02 -51.15
C THR A 216 20.92 -28.34 -51.89
N LEU A 217 20.09 -29.36 -51.61
CA LEU A 217 19.41 -30.27 -52.57
C LEU A 217 18.97 -31.58 -51.89
N ALA A 218 17.66 -31.72 -51.71
CA ALA A 218 16.84 -32.82 -52.22
C ALA A 218 15.37 -32.39 -52.16
#